data_AF-A0A528N3S5-F1
#
_entry.id   AF-A0A528N3S5-F1
#
_cell.length_a   1.000
_cell.length_b   1.000
_cell.length_c   1.000
_cell.angle_alpha   90.00
_cell.angle_beta   90.00
_cell.angle_gamma   90.00
#
_symmetry.space_group_name_H-M   'P 1'
#
loop_
_entity.id
_entity.type
_entity.pdbx_description
1 polymer ?
#
loop_
_entity_poly.entity_id
_entity_poly.type
_entity_poly.pdbx_seq_one_letter_code
_entity_poly.pdbx_strand_id
1 'polypeptide(L)'
;NVIRVSSGAIHLDGTNIIGMPQDKLRGLRGRVVSMIFQDPLSALNPLMTVGAQIDEVMAAHGVGTPKSRRGRAVDLLTEVGLPDPELM
;
A
#
# COMPACT_ATOMS: atom_id res chain seq x y z
N ASN A 1 7.91 5.56 19.20
CA ASN A 1 7.84 7.03 19.28
C ASN A 1 7.06 7.50 18.06
N VAL A 2 5.87 8.09 18.21
CA VAL A 2 5.07 8.55 17.05
C VAL A 2 5.39 10.03 16.85
N ILE A 3 5.82 10.41 15.64
CA ILE A 3 6.02 11.82 15.30
C ILE A 3 4.66 12.52 15.34
N ARG A 4 4.57 13.61 16.12
CA ARG A 4 3.36 14.43 16.22
C ARG A 4 3.62 15.77 15.55
N VAL A 5 2.61 16.25 14.82
CA VAL A 5 2.60 17.60 14.28
C VAL A 5 2.45 18.57 15.44
N SER A 6 3.40 19.50 15.61
CA SER A 6 3.42 20.48 16.70
C SER A 6 2.46 21.65 16.45
N SER A 7 2.35 22.10 15.21
CA SER A 7 1.41 23.15 14.77
C SER A 7 1.19 23.10 13.25
N GLY A 8 0.16 23.80 12.77
CA GLY A 8 -0.14 23.92 11.34
C GLY A 8 -1.17 22.91 10.82
N ALA A 9 -1.20 22.75 9.49
CA ALA A 9 -2.14 21.89 8.78
C ALA A 9 -1.42 21.13 7.66
N ILE A 10 -1.88 19.92 7.37
CA ILE A 10 -1.43 19.13 6.21
C ILE A 10 -2.67 18.91 5.36
N HIS A 11 -2.62 19.36 4.11
CA HIS A 11 -3.72 19.19 3.16
C HIS A 11 -3.38 18.08 2.17
N LEU A 12 -4.26 17.09 2.05
CA LEU A 12 -4.23 16.08 1.00
C LEU A 12 -5.44 16.33 0.10
N ASP A 13 -5.22 16.60 -1.18
CA ASP A 13 -6.27 16.98 -2.15
C ASP A 13 -7.23 18.04 -1.61
N GLY A 14 -6.67 19.09 -0.99
CA GLY A 14 -7.44 20.20 -0.41
C GLY A 14 -8.10 19.90 0.94
N THR A 15 -8.04 18.67 1.46
CA THR A 15 -8.62 18.29 2.76
C THR A 15 -7.56 18.32 3.85
N ASN A 16 -7.76 19.10 4.92
CA ASN A 16 -6.89 19.05 6.09
C ASN A 16 -7.02 17.69 6.80
N ILE A 17 -5.90 16.97 6.94
CA ILE A 17 -5.88 15.64 7.54
C ILE A 17 -5.47 15.63 9.02
N ILE A 18 -5.03 16.77 9.56
CA ILE A 18 -4.67 16.89 10.98
C ILE A 18 -5.92 16.79 11.85
N GLY A 19 -5.88 15.88 12.83
CA GLY A 19 -7.00 15.67 13.76
C GLY A 19 -8.13 14.78 13.24
N MET A 20 -8.03 14.24 12.02
CA MET A 20 -9.03 13.32 11.50
C MET A 20 -9.11 12.03 12.35
N PRO A 21 -10.33 11.46 12.52
CA PRO A 21 -10.50 10.14 13.11
C PRO A 21 -9.67 9.05 12.41
N GLN A 22 -9.18 8.07 13.18
CA GLN A 22 -8.26 7.03 12.65
C GLN A 22 -8.89 6.17 11.54
N ASP A 23 -10.20 5.95 11.57
CA ASP A 23 -10.95 5.25 10.54
C ASP A 23 -11.00 6.04 9.23
N LYS A 24 -11.13 7.37 9.29
CA LYS A 24 -11.05 8.25 8.12
C LYS A 24 -9.64 8.26 7.54
N LEU A 25 -8.62 8.38 8.40
CA LEU A 25 -7.21 8.30 7.97
C LEU A 25 -6.89 6.95 7.32
N ARG A 26 -7.41 5.84 7.86
CA ARG A 26 -7.25 4.50 7.27
C ARG A 26 -7.86 4.41 5.87
N GLY A 27 -8.94 5.13 5.59
CA GLY A 27 -9.54 5.21 4.26
C GLY A 27 -8.64 5.91 3.22
N LEU A 28 -7.80 6.86 3.64
CA LEU A 28 -6.89 7.60 2.77
C LEU A 28 -5.61 6.81 2.47
N ARG A 29 -5.07 6.12 3.48
CA ARG A 29 -3.83 5.33 3.37
C ARG A 29 -4.02 4.16 2.41
N GLY A 30 -3.08 3.99 1.48
CA GLY A 30 -3.08 2.91 0.49
C GLY A 30 -4.02 3.12 -0.70
N ARG A 31 -5.08 3.95 -0.55
CA ARG A 31 -6.03 4.26 -1.64
C ARG A 31 -5.79 5.61 -2.31
N VAL A 32 -5.50 6.65 -1.52
CA VAL A 32 -5.27 8.02 -2.01
C VAL A 32 -3.78 8.35 -1.93
N VAL A 33 -3.13 7.93 -0.85
CA VAL A 33 -1.70 8.17 -0.63
C VAL A 33 -1.01 6.92 -0.09
N SER A 34 0.15 6.60 -0.65
CA SER A 34 1.00 5.47 -0.29
C SER A 34 2.44 5.93 -0.09
N MET A 35 3.25 5.12 0.57
CA MET A 35 4.63 5.44 0.91
C MET A 35 5.58 4.40 0.28
N ILE A 36 6.70 4.89 -0.25
CA ILE A 36 7.85 4.06 -0.62
C ILE A 36 8.97 4.40 0.37
N PHE A 37 9.48 3.40 1.07
CA PHE A 37 10.53 3.58 2.08
C PHE A 37 11.93 3.64 1.45
N GLN A 38 12.83 4.39 2.08
CA GLN A 38 14.23 4.49 1.62
C GLN A 38 15.02 3.20 1.83
N ASP A 39 14.70 2.44 2.88
CA ASP A 39 15.16 1.06 3.08
C ASP A 39 14.05 0.10 2.64
N PRO A 40 14.14 -0.51 1.44
CA PRO A 40 13.07 -1.35 0.91
C PRO A 40 12.85 -2.62 1.72
N LEU A 41 13.91 -3.17 2.34
CA LEU A 41 13.81 -4.42 3.10
C LEU A 41 13.02 -4.22 4.39
N SER A 42 13.03 -3.01 4.95
CA SER A 42 12.21 -2.65 6.11
C SER A 42 10.70 -2.67 5.85
N ALA A 43 10.28 -2.61 4.58
CA ALA A 43 8.88 -2.55 4.17
C ALA A 43 8.29 -3.91 3.76
N LEU A 44 9.14 -4.92 3.54
CA LEU A 44 8.73 -6.25 3.12
C LEU A 44 8.62 -7.19 4.33
N ASN A 45 7.63 -8.08 4.28
CA ASN A 45 7.53 -9.20 5.20
C ASN A 45 8.33 -10.40 4.67
N PRO A 46 9.46 -10.79 5.30
CA PRO A 46 10.30 -11.89 4.80
C PRO A 46 9.63 -13.27 4.91
N LEU A 47 8.52 -13.39 5.66
CA LEU A 47 7.75 -14.63 5.78
C LEU A 47 6.70 -14.79 4.67
N MET A 48 6.62 -13.84 3.72
CA MET A 48 5.63 -13.85 2.64
C MET A 48 6.30 -13.68 1.29
N THR A 49 5.80 -14.40 0.27
CA THR A 49 6.20 -14.16 -1.11
C THR A 49 5.76 -12.76 -1.56
N VAL A 50 6.44 -12.19 -2.55
CA VAL A 50 6.08 -10.88 -3.09
C VAL A 50 4.64 -10.86 -3.64
N GLY A 51 4.21 -11.93 -4.30
CA GLY A 51 2.85 -12.07 -4.81
C GLY A 51 1.78 -12.09 -3.70
N ALA A 52 2.07 -12.79 -2.58
CA ALA A 52 1.16 -12.83 -1.44
C ALA A 52 1.03 -11.45 -0.76
N GLN A 53 2.11 -10.68 -0.67
CA GLN A 53 2.07 -9.32 -0.12
C GLN A 53 1.27 -8.37 -1.02
N ILE A 54 1.41 -8.50 -2.34
CA ILE A 54 0.63 -7.71 -3.31
C ILE A 54 -0.87 -8.07 -3.23
N ASP A 55 -1.22 -9.37 -3.12
CA ASP A 55 -2.61 -9.81 -2.91
C ASP A 55 -3.19 -9.28 -1.60
N GLU A 56 -2.44 -9.37 -0.50
CA GLU A 56 -2.86 -8.91 0.83
C GLU A 56 -3.21 -7.42 0.83
N VAL A 57 -2.37 -6.58 0.21
CA VAL A 57 -2.64 -5.14 0.11
C VAL A 57 -3.93 -4.87 -0.67
N MET A 58 -4.12 -5.53 -1.82
CA MET A 58 -5.36 -5.41 -2.59
C MET A 58 -6.57 -5.91 -1.80
N ALA A 59 -6.44 -7.02 -1.06
CA ALA A 59 -7.49 -7.58 -0.22
C ALA A 59 -7.88 -6.62 0.93
N ALA A 60 -6.89 -6.06 1.64
CA ALA A 60 -7.09 -5.08 2.70
C ALA A 60 -7.81 -3.82 2.20
N HIS A 61 -7.64 -3.49 0.91
CA HIS A 61 -8.33 -2.40 0.24
C HIS A 61 -9.55 -2.86 -0.59
N GLY A 62 -10.08 -4.06 -0.37
CA GLY A 62 -11.31 -4.53 -1.01
C GLY A 62 -11.27 -4.49 -2.54
N VAL A 63 -10.09 -4.65 -3.14
CA VAL A 63 -9.88 -4.60 -4.58
C VAL A 63 -10.04 -5.99 -5.16
N GLY A 64 -11.03 -6.17 -6.04
CA GLY A 64 -11.21 -7.38 -6.83
C GLY A 64 -11.50 -8.66 -6.04
N THR A 65 -11.40 -9.79 -6.74
CA THR A 65 -11.54 -11.16 -6.22
C THR A 65 -10.16 -11.83 -6.14
N PRO A 66 -10.00 -12.95 -5.41
CA PRO A 66 -8.72 -13.67 -5.39
C PRO A 66 -8.16 -13.97 -6.79
N LYS A 67 -9.04 -14.34 -7.74
CA LYS A 67 -8.63 -14.60 -9.13
C LYS A 67 -8.14 -13.34 -9.84
N SER A 68 -8.88 -12.23 -9.73
CA SER A 68 -8.49 -10.99 -10.42
C SER A 68 -7.26 -10.33 -9.79
N ARG A 69 -7.09 -10.47 -8.47
CA ARG A 69 -5.90 -9.98 -7.75
C ARG A 69 -4.66 -10.74 -8.15
N ARG A 70 -4.73 -12.06 -8.31
CA ARG A 70 -3.62 -12.86 -8.86
C ARG A 70 -3.21 -12.33 -10.24
N GLY A 71 -4.17 -12.13 -11.15
CA GLY A 71 -3.87 -11.54 -12.46
C GLY A 71 -3.19 -10.17 -12.35
N ARG A 72 -3.76 -9.26 -11.55
CA ARG A 72 -3.20 -7.91 -11.36
C ARG A 72 -1.79 -7.93 -10.75
N ALA A 73 -1.49 -8.88 -9.85
CA ALA A 73 -0.17 -9.03 -9.26
C ALA A 73 0.86 -9.44 -10.33
N VAL A 74 0.52 -10.36 -11.25
CA VAL A 74 1.40 -10.72 -12.38
C VAL A 74 1.67 -9.48 -13.24
N ASP A 75 0.63 -8.71 -13.57
CA ASP A 75 0.77 -7.50 -14.38
C ASP A 75 1.71 -6.48 -13.73
N LEU A 76 1.57 -6.26 -12.42
CA LEU A 76 2.41 -5.34 -11.65
C LEU A 76 3.89 -5.79 -11.63
N LEU A 77 4.14 -7.07 -11.37
CA LEU A 77 5.49 -7.64 -11.35
C LEU A 77 6.15 -7.56 -12.74
N THR A 78 5.35 -7.75 -13.79
CA THR A 78 5.77 -7.59 -15.19
C THR A 78 6.14 -6.13 -15.49
N GLU A 79 5.30 -5.18 -15.07
CA GLU A 79 5.49 -3.73 -15.29
C GLU A 79 6.81 -3.22 -14.69
N VAL A 80 7.21 -3.75 -13.54
CA VAL A 80 8.48 -3.39 -12.88
C VAL A 80 9.68 -4.24 -13.34
N GLY A 81 9.48 -5.13 -14.32
CA GLY A 81 10.55 -5.91 -14.95
C GLY A 81 11.10 -7.07 -14.11
N LEU A 82 10.31 -7.63 -13.19
CA LEU A 82 10.73 -8.84 -12.48
C LEU A 82 10.67 -10.07 -13.41
N PRO A 83 11.67 -10.97 -13.32
CA PRO A 83 11.67 -12.19 -14.11
C PRO A 83 10.56 -13.15 -13.64
N ASP A 84 10.04 -13.92 -14.59
CA ASP A 84 9.10 -15.03 -14.37
C ASP A 84 7.93 -14.72 -13.41
N PRO A 85 7.19 -13.61 -13.61
CA PRO A 85 6.13 -13.16 -12.69
C PRO A 85 4.98 -14.18 -12.55
N GLU A 86 4.81 -15.08 -13.51
CA GLU A 86 3.83 -16.17 -13.45
C GLU A 86 4.16 -17.25 -12.41
N LEU A 87 5.41 -17.35 -11.94
CA LEU A 87 5.85 -18.33 -10.93
C LEU A 87 5.39 -18.00 -9.50
N MET A 88 4.72 -16.87 -9.28
CA MET A 88 4.26 -16.47 -7.95
C MET A 88 3.19 -17.38 -7.35
#